data_AF-A0A5E9CT73-F1
#
_entry.id   AF-A0A5E9CT73-F1
#
_cell.length_a   1.000
_cell.length_b   1.000
_cell.length_c   1.000
_cell.angle_alpha   90.00
_cell.angle_beta   90.00
_cell.angle_gamma   90.00
#
_symmetry.space_group_name_H-M   'P 1'
#
loop_
_entity.id
_entity.type
_entity.pdbx_description
1 polymer ?
#
loop_
_entity_poly.entity_id
_entity_poly.type
_entity_poly.pdbx_seq_one_letter_code
_entity_poly.pdbx_strand_id
1 'polypeptide(L)' 'IDEVQLAGDLERGDIFTDRILHLRGRQETLLLGAATMHGILQRLLKGVSVVTRPRLSHLAYAGSKKLTRLPRR' A
#
# COMPACT_ATOMS: atom_id res chain seq x y z
N ILE A 1 -2.28 -9.60 -0.80
CA ILE A 1 -3.07 -8.41 -1.22
C ILE A 1 -2.09 -7.29 -1.33
N ASP A 2 -1.90 -6.78 -2.54
CA ASP A 2 -0.98 -5.67 -2.80
C ASP A 2 -1.73 -4.34 -2.75
N GLU A 3 -0.99 -3.25 -2.53
CA GLU A 3 -1.50 -1.88 -2.42
C GLU A 3 -2.63 -1.73 -1.37
N VAL A 4 -2.48 -2.33 -0.19
CA VAL A 4 -3.52 -2.35 0.85
C VAL A 4 -4.00 -0.97 1.30
N GLN A 5 -3.24 0.10 1.05
CA GLN A 5 -3.69 1.47 1.30
C GLN A 5 -4.88 1.92 0.44
N LEU A 6 -5.15 1.22 -0.67
CA LEU A 6 -6.35 1.44 -1.48
C LEU A 6 -7.64 1.09 -0.74
N ALA A 7 -7.57 0.39 0.41
CA ALA A 7 -8.73 0.21 1.28
C ALA A 7 -9.29 1.52 1.84
N GLY A 8 -8.50 2.61 1.85
CA GLY A 8 -8.96 3.94 2.23
C GLY A 8 -9.66 4.73 1.12
N ASP A 9 -9.77 4.18 -0.10
CA ASP A 9 -10.46 4.80 -1.22
C ASP A 9 -11.99 4.77 -1.00
N LEU A 10 -12.66 5.93 -1.12
CA LEU A 10 -14.09 6.05 -0.82
C LEU A 10 -15.00 5.40 -1.88
N GLU A 11 -14.52 5.22 -3.11
CA GLU A 11 -15.34 4.69 -4.21
C GLU A 11 -15.15 3.18 -4.39
N ARG A 12 -13.97 2.64 -4.06
CA ARG A 12 -13.58 1.25 -4.37
C ARG A 12 -12.77 0.56 -3.27
N GLY A 13 -12.60 1.19 -2.11
CA GLY A 13 -11.82 0.65 -0.99
C GLY A 13 -12.53 -0.51 -0.27
N ASP A 14 -13.83 -0.67 -0.48
CA ASP A 14 -14.65 -1.77 0.01
C ASP A 14 -14.13 -3.14 -0.47
N ILE A 15 -13.73 -3.26 -1.75
CA ILE A 15 -13.17 -4.50 -2.31
C ILE A 15 -11.88 -4.90 -1.58
N PHE A 16 -11.01 -3.93 -1.28
CA PHE A 16 -9.77 -4.19 -0.56
C PHE A 16 -10.03 -4.51 0.91
N THR A 17 -10.97 -3.79 1.54
CA THR A 17 -11.38 -4.02 2.92
C THR A 17 -11.94 -5.43 3.10
N ASP A 18 -12.84 -5.86 2.23
CA ASP A 18 -13.39 -7.22 2.24
C ASP A 18 -12.29 -8.28 2.14
N ARG A 19 -11.37 -8.11 1.18
CA ARG A 19 -10.24 -9.04 1.02
C ARG A 19 -9.34 -9.06 2.24
N ILE A 20 -9.03 -7.92 2.85
CA ILE A 20 -8.20 -7.86 4.08
C ILE A 20 -8.87 -8.67 5.20
N LEU A 21 -10.19 -8.54 5.36
CA LEU A 21 -10.92 -9.16 6.45
C LEU A 21 -11.23 -10.63 6.21
N HIS A 22 -11.50 -11.05 4.99
CA HIS A 22 -12.06 -12.38 4.70
C HIS A 22 -11.14 -13.28 3.87
N LEU A 23 -10.24 -12.73 3.06
CA LEU A 23 -9.38 -13.56 2.21
C LEU A 23 -8.35 -14.31 3.06
N ARG A 24 -8.33 -15.63 2.94
CA ARG A 24 -7.36 -16.50 3.63
C ARG A 24 -6.58 -17.32 2.62
N GLY A 25 -5.27 -17.12 2.58
CA GLY A 25 -4.37 -17.97 1.82
C GLY A 25 -4.29 -19.37 2.45
N ARG A 26 -3.82 -20.36 1.69
CA ARG A 26 -3.73 -21.75 2.17
C ARG A 26 -2.73 -21.93 3.32
N GLN A 27 -1.67 -21.13 3.34
CA GLN A 27 -0.62 -21.16 4.37
C GLN A 27 -0.57 -19.83 5.11
N GLU A 28 -0.50 -18.73 4.37
CA GLU A 28 -0.47 -17.37 4.92
C GLU A 28 -1.22 -16.39 4.03
N THR A 29 -1.67 -15.28 4.63
CA THR A 29 -2.18 -14.12 3.88
C THR A 29 -1.18 -12.99 3.98
N LEU A 30 -0.48 -12.72 2.88
CA LEU A 30 0.46 -11.62 2.81
C LEU A 30 -0.25 -10.31 2.44
N LEU A 31 0.00 -9.25 3.21
CA LEU A 31 -0.46 -7.88 2.95
C LEU A 31 0.74 -6.99 2.61
N LEU A 32 0.70 -6.34 1.45
CA LEU A 32 1.77 -5.49 0.93
C LEU A 32 1.21 -4.09 0.66
N GLY A 33 1.98 -3.04 0.98
CA GLY A 33 1.58 -1.67 0.71
C GLY A 33 2.29 -0.64 1.61
N ALA A 34 1.66 0.53 1.73
CA ALA A 34 2.24 1.66 2.46
C ALA A 34 2.25 1.50 3.98
N ALA A 35 3.30 2.04 4.63
CA ALA A 35 3.45 2.06 6.08
C ALA A 35 2.31 2.82 6.81
N THR A 36 1.62 3.73 6.12
CA THR A 36 0.44 4.43 6.63
C THR A 36 -0.69 3.48 7.05
N MET A 37 -0.77 2.28 6.46
CA MET A 37 -1.77 1.28 6.82
C MET A 37 -1.41 0.47 8.06
N HIS A 38 -0.18 0.57 8.57
CA HIS A 38 0.30 -0.25 9.69
C HIS A 38 -0.62 -0.20 10.90
N GLY A 39 -0.95 1.01 11.37
CA GLY A 39 -1.80 1.18 12.57
C GLY A 39 -3.23 0.69 12.37
N ILE A 40 -3.79 0.82 11.16
CA ILE A 40 -5.12 0.32 10.82
C ILE A 40 -5.11 -1.21 10.82
N LEU A 41 -4.16 -1.83 10.12
CA LEU A 41 -4.03 -3.28 10.04
C LEU A 41 -3.79 -3.92 11.40
N GLN A 42 -2.98 -3.30 12.27
CA GLN A 42 -2.74 -3.81 13.61
C GLN A 42 -4.00 -3.78 14.49
N ARG A 43 -4.89 -2.80 14.28
CA ARG A 43 -6.18 -2.70 14.99
C ARG A 43 -7.21 -3.70 14.45
N LEU A 44 -7.25 -3.90 13.13
CA LEU A 44 -8.19 -4.81 12.47
C LEU A 44 -7.80 -6.28 12.63
N LEU A 45 -6.52 -6.60 12.49
CA LEU A 45 -5.97 -7.96 12.50
C LEU A 45 -5.08 -8.13 13.74
N LYS A 46 -5.69 -8.49 14.87
CA LYS A 46 -4.97 -8.72 16.13
C LYS A 46 -3.89 -9.80 15.93
N GLY A 47 -2.65 -9.46 16.30
CA GLY A 47 -1.51 -10.37 16.20
C GLY A 47 -0.85 -10.45 14.81
N VAL A 48 -1.20 -9.56 13.88
CA VAL A 48 -0.52 -9.50 12.58
C VAL A 48 0.98 -9.19 12.74
N SER A 49 1.83 -9.97 12.06
CA SER A 49 3.26 -9.70 11.97
C SER A 49 3.52 -8.64 10.90
N VAL A 50 4.35 -7.65 11.22
CA VAL A 50 4.69 -6.57 10.29
C VAL A 50 6.19 -6.49 10.09
N VAL A 51 6.61 -6.54 8.83
CA VAL A 51 8.00 -6.35 8.42
C VAL A 51 8.08 -5.10 7.55
N THR A 52 8.84 -4.10 8.00
CA THR A 52 9.11 -2.90 7.21
C THR A 52 10.37 -3.08 6.39
N ARG A 53 10.33 -2.71 5.11
CA ARG A 53 11.49 -2.69 4.22
C ARG A 53 11.74 -1.24 3.76
N PRO A 54 12.98 -0.72 3.85
CA PRO A 54 13.28 0.61 3.35
C PRO A 54 13.13 0.65 1.82
N ARG A 55 12.67 1.78 1.28
CA ARG A 55 12.68 2.00 -0.17
C ARG A 55 14.12 2.06 -0.66
N LEU A 56 14.39 1.34 -1.74
CA LEU A 56 15.69 1.40 -2.43
C LEU A 56 15.81 2.64 -3.32
N SER A 57 14.69 3.26 -3.70
CA SER A 57 14.66 4.47 -4.51
C SER A 57 14.77 5.73 -3.66
N HIS A 58 15.64 6.66 -4.07
CA HIS A 58 15.71 8.00 -3.52
C HIS A 58 14.85 8.94 -4.38
N LEU A 59 13.69 9.35 -3.85
CA LEU A 59 12.83 10.31 -4.51
C LEU A 59 13.25 11.72 -4.12
N ALA A 60 13.83 12.46 -5.07
CA ALA A 60 14.13 13.88 -4.91
C ALA A 60 13.16 14.69 -5.77
N TYR A 61 12.62 15.78 -5.21
CA TYR A 61 11.83 16.73 -5.98
C TYR A 61 12.74 17.61 -6.83
N ALA A 62 12.62 17.51 -8.15
CA ALA A 62 13.45 18.24 -9.12
C ALA A 62 12.87 19.62 -9.53
N GLY A 63 11.92 20.15 -8.77
CA GLY A 63 11.15 21.34 -9.15
C GLY A 63 9.99 21.04 -10.09
N SER A 64 9.11 22.02 -10.29
CA SER A 64 7.99 21.89 -11.23
C SER A 64 8.48 22.04 -12.68
N LYS A 65 8.38 20.97 -13.48
CA LYS A 65 8.57 21.03 -14.94
C LYS A 65 7.32 20.51 -15.64
N LYS A 66 6.87 21.22 -16.68
CA LYS A 66 5.83 20.70 -17.57
C LYS A 66 6.38 19.45 -18.26
N LEU A 67 5.61 18.35 -18.23
CA LEU A 67 5.95 17.09 -18.91
C LEU A 67 6.33 17.31 -20.38
N THR A 68 5.68 18.26 -21.06
CA THR A 68 5.96 18.63 -22.46
C THR A 68 7.32 19.29 -22.70
N ARG A 69 8.03 19.71 -21.64
CA ARG A 69 9.37 20.32 -21.70
C ARG A 69 10.48 19.35 -21.28
N LEU A 70 10.15 18.08 -21.04
CA LEU A 70 11.15 17.06 -20.78
C LEU A 70 11.78 16.59 -22.11
N PRO A 71 13.10 16.36 -22.16
CA PRO A 71 13.74 15.79 -23.34
C PRO A 71 13.15 14.40 -23.64
N ARG A 72 13.04 14.04 -24.93
CA ARG A 72 12.62 12.68 -25.32
C ARG A 72 13.63 11.68 -24.76
N ARG A 73 13.12 10.65 -24.10
CA ARG A 73 13.88 9.50 -23.60
C ARG A 73 13.93 8.41 -24.65
#